data_AF-A0A317YKK0-F1
#
_entry.id   AF-A0A317YKK0-F1
#
_cell.length_a   1.000
_cell.length_b   1.000
_cell.length_c   1.000
_cell.angle_alpha   90.00
_cell.angle_beta   90.00
_cell.angle_gamma   90.00
#
_symmetry.space_group_name_H-M   'P 1'
#
loop_
_entity.id
_entity.type
_entity.pdbx_description
1 polymer ?
#
loop_
_entity_poly.entity_id
_entity_poly.type
_entity_poly.pdbx_seq_one_letter_code
_entity_poly.pdbx_strand_id
1 'polypeptide(L)'
;QGMIEAAKVNKAIVAHCEDNSLIYGGAMHEGKRSKELGIPGIPNICESVQIARDVLLAEVAGCHYHVCHVSTKESVRVIRDAKRAGIHVTAEVTPHHLL
;
A
#
# COMPACT_ATOMS: atom_id res chain seq x y z
N GLN A 1 5.41 16.82 -0.92
CA GLN A 1 4.56 18.02 -0.78
C GLN A 1 3.07 17.70 -0.88
N GLY A 2 2.62 16.74 -1.70
CA GLY A 2 1.18 16.41 -1.86
C GLY A 2 0.40 16.23 -0.55
N MET A 3 0.93 15.48 0.42
CA MET A 3 0.27 15.28 1.73
C MET A 3 0.14 16.58 2.56
N ILE A 4 1.13 17.48 2.49
CA ILE A 4 1.07 18.77 3.18
C ILE A 4 -0.06 19.62 2.60
N GLU A 5 -0.18 19.65 1.27
CA GLU A 5 -1.25 20.41 0.61
C GLU A 5 -2.63 19.79 0.87
N ALA A 6 -2.74 18.46 0.84
CA ALA A 6 -3.99 17.77 1.16
C ALA A 6 -4.45 18.01 2.61
N ALA A 7 -3.52 18.06 3.57
CA ALA A 7 -3.82 18.42 4.95
C ALA A 7 -4.40 19.84 5.06
N LYS A 8 -3.85 20.83 4.35
CA LYS A 8 -4.35 22.22 4.36
C LYS A 8 -5.80 22.34 3.88
N VAL A 9 -6.21 21.51 2.92
CA VAL A 9 -7.58 21.51 2.36
C VAL A 9 -8.49 20.46 3.00
N ASN A 10 -8.03 19.79 4.06
CA ASN A 10 -8.74 18.73 4.78
C ASN A 10 -9.28 17.63 3.82
N LYS A 11 -8.41 17.14 2.94
CA LYS A 11 -8.69 16.01 2.04
C LYS A 11 -7.69 14.88 2.25
N ALA A 12 -8.12 13.68 1.91
CA ALA A 12 -7.28 12.51 1.95
C ALA A 12 -6.30 12.49 0.76
N ILE A 13 -5.10 11.96 0.98
CA ILE A 13 -4.32 11.35 -0.09
C ILE A 13 -4.73 9.89 -0.18
N VAL A 14 -5.15 9.48 -1.37
CA VAL A 14 -5.53 8.11 -1.69
C VAL A 14 -4.48 7.55 -2.65
N ALA A 15 -3.88 6.41 -2.32
CA ALA A 15 -2.80 5.84 -3.12
C ALA A 15 -3.02 4.37 -3.48
N HIS A 16 -2.90 4.10 -4.77
CA HIS A 16 -2.51 2.79 -5.28
C HIS A 16 -1.02 2.61 -4.94
N CYS A 17 -0.72 1.67 -4.04
CA CYS A 17 0.63 1.48 -3.53
C CYS A 17 1.42 0.51 -4.40
N GLU A 18 2.41 1.02 -5.13
CA GLU A 18 3.22 0.26 -6.05
C GLU A 18 4.59 0.95 -6.22
N ASP A 19 5.66 0.28 -5.79
CA ASP A 19 7.01 0.72 -6.12
C ASP A 19 7.38 0.27 -7.54
N ASN A 20 7.49 1.23 -8.46
CA ASN A 20 7.81 0.99 -9.87
C ASN A 20 9.06 0.14 -10.08
N SER A 21 10.07 0.26 -9.21
CA SER A 21 11.31 -0.51 -9.34
C SER A 21 11.16 -1.98 -8.94
N LEU A 22 10.07 -2.32 -8.24
CA LEU A 22 9.76 -3.65 -7.73
C LEU A 22 8.67 -4.37 -8.53
N ILE A 23 8.11 -3.74 -9.58
CA ILE A 23 7.11 -4.38 -10.46
C ILE A 23 7.73 -5.57 -11.22
N TYR A 24 9.00 -5.44 -11.62
CA TYR A 24 9.77 -6.45 -12.35
C TYR A 24 9.07 -7.01 -13.61
N GLY A 25 8.19 -6.22 -14.24
CA GLY A 25 7.38 -6.66 -15.39
C GLY A 25 6.41 -7.78 -15.05
N GLY A 26 6.08 -7.97 -13.77
CA GLY A 26 5.15 -8.98 -13.29
C GLY A 26 3.72 -8.74 -13.76
N ALA A 27 2.97 -9.84 -13.94
CA ALA A 27 1.57 -9.82 -14.37
C ALA A 27 0.61 -10.50 -13.37
N MET A 28 1.15 -11.10 -12.30
CA MET A 28 0.39 -11.76 -11.24
C MET A 28 1.21 -11.82 -9.96
N HIS A 29 0.67 -12.34 -8.85
CA HIS A 29 1.44 -12.54 -7.62
C HIS A 29 2.69 -13.42 -7.84
N GLU A 30 3.86 -12.97 -7.36
CA GLU A 30 5.07 -13.78 -7.34
C GLU A 30 4.97 -14.88 -6.27
N GLY A 31 4.78 -16.13 -6.70
CA GLY A 31 4.63 -17.25 -5.79
C GLY A 31 4.71 -18.61 -6.48
N LYS A 32 4.12 -19.63 -5.85
CA LYS A 32 4.08 -20.99 -6.41
C LYS A 32 3.41 -21.00 -7.78
N ARG A 33 2.25 -20.33 -7.90
CA ARG A 33 1.43 -20.38 -9.11
C ARG A 33 2.07 -19.69 -10.32
N SER A 34 2.74 -18.55 -10.11
CA SER A 34 3.44 -17.86 -11.19
C SER A 34 4.59 -18.69 -11.75
N LYS A 35 5.31 -19.40 -10.88
CA LYS A 35 6.37 -20.36 -11.27
C LYS A 35 5.82 -21.55 -12.04
N GLU A 36 4.72 -22.14 -11.59
CA GLU A 36 4.05 -23.26 -12.29
C GLU A 36 3.58 -22.87 -13.69
N LEU A 37 3.10 -21.64 -13.86
CA LEU A 37 2.58 -21.13 -15.14
C LEU A 37 3.65 -20.51 -16.05
N GLY A 38 4.86 -20.28 -15.54
CA GLY A 38 5.90 -19.55 -16.27
C GLY A 38 5.57 -18.08 -16.53
N ILE A 39 4.73 -17.46 -15.69
CA ILE A 39 4.33 -16.05 -15.81
C ILE A 39 5.15 -15.20 -14.82
N PRO A 40 5.72 -14.05 -15.22
CA PRO A 40 6.42 -13.14 -14.31
C PRO A 40 5.53 -12.66 -13.16
N GLY A 41 6.08 -12.64 -11.94
CA GLY A 41 5.35 -12.27 -10.73
C GLY A 41 5.71 -10.89 -10.19
N ILE A 42 4.77 -10.27 -9.47
CA ILE A 42 4.96 -9.06 -8.68
C ILE A 42 5.13 -9.47 -7.21
N PRO A 43 6.25 -9.12 -6.56
CA PRO A 43 6.50 -9.49 -5.18
C PRO A 43 5.69 -8.62 -4.21
N ASN A 44 5.33 -9.18 -3.05
CA ASN A 44 4.59 -8.45 -1.99
C ASN A 44 5.27 -7.14 -1.55
N ILE A 45 6.60 -7.05 -1.65
CA ILE A 45 7.33 -5.85 -1.29
C ILE A 45 6.99 -4.66 -2.20
N CYS A 46 6.54 -4.90 -3.43
CA CYS A 46 6.12 -3.84 -4.36
C CYS A 46 4.98 -2.97 -3.77
N GLU A 47 4.01 -3.59 -3.07
CA GLU A 47 2.93 -2.87 -2.38
C GLU A 47 3.38 -2.33 -1.02
N SER A 48 3.94 -3.20 -0.18
CA SER A 48 4.10 -2.93 1.26
C SER A 48 5.12 -1.83 1.58
N VAL A 49 6.17 -1.66 0.75
CA VAL A 49 7.20 -0.63 1.00
C VAL A 49 6.67 0.78 0.80
N GLN A 50 5.78 1.00 -0.17
CA GLN A 50 5.16 2.30 -0.37
C GLN A 50 4.22 2.63 0.80
N ILE A 51 3.44 1.66 1.27
CA ILE A 51 2.59 1.87 2.46
C ILE A 51 3.44 2.24 3.68
N ALA A 52 4.54 1.51 3.91
CA ALA A 52 5.44 1.76 5.04
C ALA A 52 6.08 3.16 4.98
N ARG A 53 6.46 3.61 3.79
CA ARG A 53 6.93 4.98 3.57
C ARG A 53 5.82 6.00 3.83
N ASP A 54 4.65 5.78 3.23
CA ASP A 54 3.59 6.78 3.17
C ASP A 54 2.89 7.00 4.51
N VAL A 55 2.84 5.99 5.39
CA VAL A 55 2.33 6.21 6.76
C VAL A 55 3.22 7.18 7.55
N LEU A 56 4.55 7.12 7.40
CA LEU A 56 5.47 8.05 8.06
C LEU A 56 5.41 9.45 7.44
N LEU A 57 5.24 9.54 6.11
CA LEU A 57 5.03 10.82 5.44
C LEU A 57 3.71 11.46 5.86
N ALA A 58 2.66 10.67 6.02
CA ALA A 58 1.34 11.13 6.46
C ALA A 58 1.37 11.61 7.92
N GLU A 59 2.11 10.91 8.79
CA GLU A 59 2.35 11.32 10.18
C GLU A 59 3.00 12.70 10.25
N VAL A 60 4.12 12.90 9.54
CA VAL A 60 4.83 14.19 9.51
C VAL A 60 3.99 15.30 8.89
N ALA A 61 3.19 14.98 7.85
CA ALA A 61 2.34 15.95 7.18
C ALA A 61 1.03 16.27 7.93
N GLY A 62 0.65 15.47 8.94
CA GLY A 62 -0.66 15.57 9.59
C GLY A 62 -1.83 15.32 8.64
N CYS A 63 -1.64 14.46 7.63
CA CYS A 63 -2.60 14.21 6.56
C CYS A 63 -3.41 12.93 6.80
N HIS A 64 -4.66 12.90 6.33
CA HIS A 64 -5.42 11.65 6.19
C HIS A 64 -4.88 10.86 4.98
N TYR A 65 -4.39 9.65 5.24
CA TYR A 65 -3.90 8.75 4.19
C TYR A 65 -4.83 7.54 4.01
N HIS A 66 -5.12 7.18 2.77
CA HIS A 66 -5.93 6.01 2.42
C HIS A 66 -5.17 5.07 1.47
N VAL A 67 -5.08 3.80 1.85
CA VAL A 67 -4.44 2.74 1.06
C VAL A 67 -5.49 1.99 0.25
N CYS A 68 -5.37 2.02 -1.09
CA CYS A 68 -6.25 1.28 -1.98
C CYS A 68 -6.00 -0.23 -1.94
N HIS A 69 -7.07 -1.01 -2.16
CA HIS A 69 -7.09 -2.45 -2.46
C HIS A 69 -5.91 -3.28 -1.89
N VAL A 70 -5.79 -3.33 -0.56
CA VAL A 70 -4.69 -4.03 0.12
C VAL A 70 -4.69 -5.52 -0.22
N SER A 71 -3.52 -6.07 -0.61
CA SER A 71 -3.40 -7.46 -1.04
C SER A 71 -2.38 -8.29 -0.25
N THR A 72 -1.47 -7.66 0.51
CA THR A 72 -0.39 -8.41 1.19
C THR A 72 -0.51 -8.46 2.72
N LYS A 73 -0.03 -9.56 3.32
CA LYS A 73 0.03 -9.72 4.79
C LYS A 73 0.94 -8.67 5.45
N GLU A 74 2.01 -8.27 4.76
CA GLU A 74 2.92 -7.22 5.20
C GLU A 74 2.21 -5.86 5.26
N SER A 75 1.44 -5.51 4.22
CA SER A 75 0.65 -4.28 4.15
C SER A 75 -0.35 -4.17 5.29
N VAL A 76 -1.09 -5.25 5.57
CA VAL A 76 -2.03 -5.29 6.71
C VAL A 76 -1.28 -5.06 8.04
N ARG A 77 -0.07 -5.62 8.20
CA ARG A 77 0.76 -5.40 9.39
C ARG A 77 1.18 -3.94 9.52
N VAL A 78 1.70 -3.34 8.45
CA VAL A 78 2.11 -1.93 8.44
C VAL A 78 0.94 -1.01 8.80
N ILE A 79 -0.23 -1.22 8.20
CA ILE A 79 -1.43 -0.41 8.47
C ILE A 79 -1.88 -0.57 9.92
N ARG A 80 -1.89 -1.79 10.45
CA ARG A 80 -2.24 -2.06 11.86
C ARG A 80 -1.31 -1.32 12.81
N ASP A 81 -0.02 -1.36 12.53
CA ASP A 81 1.01 -0.77 13.38
C ASP A 81 0.98 0.77 13.31
N ALA A 82 0.75 1.34 12.12
CA ALA A 82 0.55 2.77 11.93
C ALA A 82 -0.71 3.29 12.67
N LYS A 83 -1.83 2.56 12.59
CA LYS A 83 -3.03 2.88 13.39
C LYS A 83 -2.75 2.86 14.89
N ARG A 84 -1.99 1.86 15.36
CA ARG A 84 -1.59 1.74 16.78
C ARG A 84 -0.69 2.90 17.23
N ALA A 85 0.10 3.45 16.32
CA ALA A 85 0.91 4.65 16.56
C ALA A 85 0.10 5.97 16.52
N GLY A 86 -1.20 5.93 16.21
CA GLY A 86 -2.06 7.12 16.14
C GLY A 86 -2.03 7.84 14.80
N ILE A 87 -1.39 7.27 13.78
CA ILE A 87 -1.35 7.84 12.42
C ILE A 87 -2.74 7.73 11.79
N HIS A 88 -3.24 8.81 11.18
CA HIS A 88 -4.54 8.85 10.52
C HIS A 88 -4.51 8.12 9.16
N VAL A 89 -4.36 6.80 9.21
CA VAL A 89 -4.39 5.92 8.04
C VAL A 89 -5.67 5.10 8.00
N THR A 90 -6.26 5.02 6.82
CA THR A 90 -7.38 4.13 6.48
C THR A 90 -6.97 3.23 5.32
N ALA A 91 -7.71 2.16 5.08
CA ALA A 91 -7.44 1.23 4.00
C ALA A 91 -8.72 0.52 3.57
N GLU A 92 -8.71 -0.02 2.36
CA GLU A 92 -9.78 -0.84 1.82
C GLU A 92 -9.27 -2.20 1.35
N VAL A 93 -10.20 -3.10 1.10
CA VAL A 93 -9.95 -4.40 0.46
C VAL A 93 -11.09 -4.67 -0.51
N THR A 94 -10.78 -5.26 -1.65
CA THR A 94 -11.79 -5.60 -2.66
C THR A 94 -12.40 -6.98 -2.41
N PRO A 95 -13.62 -7.27 -2.89
CA PRO A 95 -14.24 -8.60 -2.72
C PRO A 95 -13.38 -9.77 -3.22
N HIS A 96 -12.70 -9.64 -4.36
CA HIS A 96 -11.90 -10.73 -4.94
C HIS A 96 -10.57 -10.99 -4.22
N HIS A 97 -10.15 -10.08 -3.33
CA HIS A 97 -8.99 -10.31 -2.45
C HIS A 97 -9.40 -10.96 -1.11
N LEU A 98 -10.71 -11.04 -0.82
CA LEU A 98 -11.24 -11.68 0.39
C LEU A 98 -11.66 -13.15 0.18
N LEU A 99 -11.85 -13.55 -1.08
CA LEU A 99 -12.38 -14.86 -1.50
C LEU A 99 -11.27 -15.69 -2.14
#